data_AF-A0A8J7P720-F1
#
_entry.id   AF-A0A8J7P720-F1
#
_cell.length_a   1.000
_cell.length_b   1.000
_cell.length_c   1.000
_cell.angle_alpha   90.00
_cell.angle_beta   90.00
_cell.angle_gamma   90.00
#
_symmetry.space_group_name_H-M   'P 1'
#
loop_
_entity.id
_entity.type
_entity.pdbx_description
1 polymer ?
#
loop_
_entity_poly.entity_id
_entity_poly.type
_entity_poly.pdbx_seq_one_letter_code
_entity_poly.pdbx_strand_id
1 'polypeptide(L)'
;MNFDGTGKTIDLQGVASFAALVDVLSQELGVPAGKMLGQLPNGPDTFNQLLGEIDINSHGFARKLTLTCAPGANLHLRFSTTWGGERSHQMTSGVNSEFVLSASVEQVMPQARALARHIEDIFAVQDRMVTLGHSDKLGAAAVSVAQIEAFERQEGSAVVSAPQRQRD
;
A
#
# COMPACT_ATOMS: atom_id res chain seq x y z
N MET A 1 46.45 16.70 -11.37
CA MET A 1 45.15 16.37 -10.76
C MET A 1 45.18 14.89 -10.43
N ASN A 2 45.36 14.54 -9.16
CA ASN A 2 45.22 13.15 -8.71
C ASN A 2 43.73 12.83 -8.69
N PHE A 3 43.34 11.82 -9.46
CA PHE A 3 42.01 11.25 -9.42
C PHE A 3 42.02 10.23 -8.28
N ASP A 4 41.54 10.61 -7.10
CA ASP A 4 41.34 9.68 -5.99
C ASP A 4 40.19 8.75 -6.39
N GLY A 5 40.52 7.50 -6.72
CA GLY A 5 39.59 6.46 -7.19
C GLY A 5 38.57 5.99 -6.14
N THR A 6 38.04 6.89 -5.33
CA THR A 6 37.02 6.65 -4.28
C THR A 6 35.60 6.95 -4.77
N GLY A 7 35.39 7.01 -6.09
CA GLY A 7 34.05 7.07 -6.68
C GLY A 7 33.28 5.80 -6.31
N LYS A 8 32.34 5.89 -5.38
CA LYS A 8 31.43 4.78 -5.07
C LYS A 8 30.46 4.63 -6.24
N THR A 9 30.48 3.48 -6.89
CA THR A 9 29.57 3.16 -7.99
C THR A 9 28.13 3.17 -7.47
N ILE A 10 27.29 4.02 -8.08
CA ILE A 10 25.85 4.02 -7.82
C ILE A 10 25.24 2.79 -8.48
N ASP A 11 24.48 2.00 -7.73
CA ASP A 11 23.71 0.89 -8.27
C ASP A 11 22.45 1.39 -8.98
N LEU A 12 22.62 1.76 -10.25
CA LEU A 12 21.54 2.23 -11.11
C LEU A 12 20.48 1.15 -11.36
N GLN A 13 20.85 -0.13 -11.29
CA GLN A 13 19.91 -1.24 -11.44
C GLN A 13 18.97 -1.30 -10.24
N GLY A 14 19.49 -1.13 -9.03
CA GLY A 14 18.66 -1.06 -7.82
C GLY A 14 17.74 0.14 -7.79
N VAL A 15 18.21 1.31 -8.26
CA VAL A 15 17.35 2.51 -8.39
C VAL A 15 16.23 2.29 -9.41
N ALA A 16 16.54 1.72 -10.58
CA ALA A 16 15.53 1.42 -11.61
C ALA A 16 14.53 0.37 -11.13
N SER A 17 14.99 -0.65 -10.42
CA SER A 17 14.13 -1.70 -9.86
C SER A 17 13.20 -1.14 -8.79
N PHE A 18 13.66 -0.19 -7.98
CA PHE A 18 12.82 0.50 -6.99
C PHE A 18 11.72 1.33 -7.65
N ALA A 19 12.06 2.10 -8.68
CA ALA A 19 11.07 2.85 -9.44
C ALA A 19 10.00 1.92 -10.05
N ALA A 20 10.44 0.84 -10.70
CA ALA A 20 9.55 -0.15 -11.28
C ALA A 20 8.66 -0.84 -10.23
N LEU A 21 9.18 -1.10 -9.03
CA LEU A 21 8.39 -1.67 -7.94
C LEU A 21 7.28 -0.71 -7.51
N VAL A 22 7.60 0.57 -7.29
CA VAL A 22 6.61 1.59 -6.91
C VAL A 22 5.51 1.69 -7.97
N ASP A 23 5.88 1.71 -9.25
CA ASP A 23 4.93 1.77 -10.36
C ASP A 23 4.00 0.55 -10.40
N VAL A 24 4.55 -0.66 -10.28
CA VAL A 24 3.75 -1.90 -10.27
C VAL A 24 2.81 -1.91 -9.07
N LEU A 25 3.28 -1.52 -7.88
CA LEU A 25 2.44 -1.47 -6.70
C LEU A 25 1.32 -0.43 -6.84
N SER A 26 1.61 0.78 -7.32
CA SER A 26 0.59 1.79 -7.57
C SER A 26 -0.47 1.32 -8.57
N GLN A 27 -0.04 0.67 -9.67
CA GLN A 27 -0.96 0.12 -10.65
C GLN A 27 -1.86 -0.99 -10.07
N GLU A 28 -1.29 -1.94 -9.34
CA GLU A 28 -2.04 -3.06 -8.75
C GLU A 28 -2.98 -2.59 -7.63
N LEU A 29 -2.58 -1.57 -6.85
CA LEU A 29 -3.41 -0.98 -5.80
C LEU A 29 -4.45 0.02 -6.34
N GLY A 30 -4.49 0.24 -7.65
CA GLY A 30 -5.48 1.09 -8.30
C GLY A 30 -5.37 2.58 -7.97
N VAL A 31 -4.17 3.05 -7.61
CA VAL A 31 -3.91 4.44 -7.20
C VAL A 31 -2.85 5.07 -8.10
N PRO A 32 -2.87 6.39 -8.30
CA PRO A 32 -1.78 7.07 -9.01
C PRO A 32 -0.44 6.83 -8.32
N ALA A 33 0.63 6.77 -9.11
CA ALA A 33 1.99 6.69 -8.60
C ALA A 33 2.22 7.83 -7.60
N GLY A 34 2.55 7.47 -6.37
CA GLY A 34 2.70 8.47 -5.31
C GLY A 34 4.09 9.12 -5.33
N LYS A 35 4.50 9.69 -4.21
CA LYS A 35 5.73 10.48 -4.15
C LYS A 35 6.96 9.58 -4.10
N MET A 36 7.86 9.73 -5.07
CA MET A 36 9.20 9.13 -5.01
C MET A 36 10.26 10.19 -4.69
N LEU A 37 11.13 9.87 -3.73
CA LEU A 37 12.28 10.68 -3.36
C LEU A 37 13.50 9.78 -3.22
N GLY A 38 14.64 10.22 -3.75
CA GLY A 38 15.93 9.65 -3.37
C GLY A 38 16.76 10.72 -2.65
N GLN A 39 17.31 10.36 -1.50
CA GLN A 39 18.20 11.27 -0.77
C GLN A 39 19.62 11.15 -1.31
N LEU A 40 20.08 12.25 -1.91
CA LEU A 40 21.48 12.51 -2.21
C LEU A 40 22.08 13.23 -0.98
N PRO A 41 23.08 12.67 -0.27
CA PRO A 41 23.77 13.40 0.76
C PRO A 41 24.64 14.45 0.09
N ASN A 42 24.36 15.74 0.31
CA ASN A 42 25.22 16.92 0.13
C ASN A 42 26.49 16.75 -0.74
N GLY A 43 26.35 16.31 -1.98
CA GLY A 43 27.49 16.05 -2.86
C GLY A 43 27.12 15.22 -4.09
N PRO A 44 27.94 15.26 -5.15
CA PRO A 44 27.65 14.62 -6.44
C PRO A 44 27.71 13.07 -6.43
N ASP A 45 27.95 12.41 -5.29
CA ASP A 45 28.58 11.08 -5.30
C ASP A 45 27.84 9.91 -4.60
N THR A 46 26.58 9.96 -4.13
CA THR A 46 25.89 8.72 -3.66
C THR A 46 24.37 8.82 -3.48
N PHE A 47 23.62 7.75 -3.80
CA PHE A 47 22.26 7.55 -3.27
C PHE A 47 22.34 6.70 -1.99
N ASN A 48 21.96 7.26 -0.84
CA ASN A 48 22.02 6.53 0.42
C ASN A 48 20.69 5.86 0.78
N GLN A 49 19.58 6.41 0.30
CA GLN A 49 18.25 5.92 0.62
C GLN A 49 17.27 6.29 -0.49
N LEU A 50 16.49 5.30 -0.91
CA LEU A 50 15.35 5.42 -1.79
C LEU A 50 14.08 5.39 -0.95
N LEU A 51 13.13 6.26 -1.27
CA LEU A 51 11.86 6.40 -0.59
C LEU A 51 10.74 6.52 -1.62
N GLY A 52 9.71 5.70 -1.45
CA GLY A 52 8.49 5.71 -2.25
C GLY A 52 7.30 5.77 -1.32
N GLU A 53 6.35 6.63 -1.61
CA GLU A 53 5.11 6.77 -0.85
C GLU A 53 3.93 6.56 -1.77
N ILE A 54 2.96 5.76 -1.33
CA ILE A 54 1.72 5.48 -2.07
C ILE A 54 0.57 5.77 -1.11
N ASP A 55 -0.22 6.80 -1.42
CA ASP A 55 -1.40 7.17 -0.64
C ASP A 55 -2.63 6.46 -1.21
N ILE A 56 -3.31 5.68 -0.36
CA ILE A 56 -4.42 4.80 -0.72
C ILE A 56 -5.63 5.22 0.08
N ASN A 57 -6.35 6.20 -0.43
CA ASN A 57 -7.51 6.77 0.25
C ASN A 57 -8.77 6.00 -0.15
N SER A 58 -9.51 5.47 0.83
CA SER A 58 -10.69 4.64 0.56
C SER A 58 -11.70 4.74 1.71
N HIS A 59 -12.98 4.98 1.39
CA HIS A 59 -14.14 4.86 2.30
C HIS A 59 -13.97 5.44 3.72
N GLY A 60 -13.31 6.60 3.87
CA GLY A 60 -13.10 7.25 5.16
C GLY A 60 -11.79 6.88 5.88
N PHE A 61 -11.06 5.92 5.34
CA PHE A 61 -9.66 5.64 5.71
C PHE A 61 -8.70 6.45 4.85
N ALA A 62 -7.70 7.02 5.52
CA ALA A 62 -6.49 7.53 4.89
C ALA A 62 -5.38 6.53 5.17
N ARG A 63 -4.96 5.81 4.12
CA ARG A 63 -3.90 4.80 4.20
C ARG A 63 -2.67 5.28 3.44
N LYS A 64 -1.50 4.95 3.95
CA LYS A 64 -0.21 5.29 3.34
C LYS A 64 0.74 4.11 3.44
N LEU A 65 1.29 3.71 2.29
CA LEU A 65 2.41 2.79 2.21
C LEU A 65 3.69 3.60 1.95
N THR A 66 4.69 3.43 2.80
CA THR A 66 6.03 3.97 2.61
C THR A 66 7.02 2.83 2.40
N LEU A 67 7.67 2.83 1.25
CA LEU A 67 8.75 1.93 0.88
C LEU A 67 10.08 2.64 1.11
N THR A 68 11.02 1.99 1.81
CA THR A 68 12.39 2.50 1.92
C THR A 68 13.43 1.40 1.75
N CYS A 69 14.52 1.71 1.05
CA CYS A 69 15.68 0.82 0.98
C CYS A 69 16.94 1.64 0.63
N ALA A 70 18.12 1.09 0.90
CA ALA A 70 19.30 1.51 0.15
C ALA A 70 19.37 0.71 -1.17
N PRO A 71 20.02 1.21 -2.23
CA PRO A 71 20.25 0.44 -3.45
C PRO A 71 20.93 -0.91 -3.12
N GLY A 72 20.41 -2.02 -3.66
CA GLY A 72 20.90 -3.38 -3.39
C GLY A 72 20.64 -3.92 -1.97
N ALA A 73 19.93 -3.19 -1.10
CA ALA A 73 19.63 -3.61 0.28
C ALA A 73 18.18 -4.10 0.45
N ASN A 74 17.89 -4.62 1.64
CA ASN A 74 16.56 -5.09 2.02
C ASN A 74 15.48 -4.00 1.87
N LEU A 75 14.29 -4.41 1.46
CA LEU A 75 13.13 -3.52 1.33
C LEU A 75 12.37 -3.40 2.65
N HIS A 76 12.19 -2.18 3.13
CA HIS A 76 11.36 -1.85 4.29
C HIS A 76 10.02 -1.29 3.83
N LEU A 77 8.95 -1.77 4.45
CA LEU A 77 7.57 -1.36 4.19
C LEU A 77 6.95 -0.83 5.48
N ARG A 78 6.48 0.41 5.48
CA ARG A 78 5.72 1.01 6.57
C ARG A 78 4.30 1.27 6.10
N PHE A 79 3.35 0.80 6.87
CA PHE A 79 1.92 0.95 6.61
C PHE A 79 1.34 1.86 7.68
N SER A 80 0.61 2.88 7.27
CA SER A 80 -0.14 3.76 8.15
C SER A 80 -1.60 3.78 7.72
N THR A 81 -2.52 3.59 8.65
CA THR A 81 -3.95 3.71 8.42
C THR A 81 -4.56 4.58 9.50
N THR A 82 -5.33 5.57 9.09
CA THR A 82 -6.08 6.45 10.00
C THR A 82 -7.53 6.54 9.53
N TRP A 83 -8.46 6.75 10.47
CA TRP A 83 -9.88 6.96 10.15
C TRP A 83 -10.29 8.41 10.38
N GLY A 84 -11.02 8.98 9.41
CA GLY A 84 -11.45 10.37 9.40
C GLY A 84 -10.41 11.27 8.72
N GLY A 85 -10.86 12.01 7.70
CA GLY A 85 -10.01 12.95 6.97
C GLY A 85 -9.54 14.14 7.82
N GLU A 86 -8.59 14.90 7.28
CA GLU A 86 -7.82 16.04 7.82
C GLU A 86 -8.59 17.12 8.64
N ARG A 87 -9.92 17.07 8.71
CA ARG A 87 -10.76 18.11 9.32
C ARG A 87 -11.03 17.95 10.82
N SER A 88 -10.58 16.89 11.47
CA SER A 88 -10.83 16.69 12.91
C SER A 88 -9.53 16.48 13.67
N HIS A 89 -9.00 17.57 14.24
CA HIS A 89 -7.82 17.58 15.11
C HIS A 89 -8.05 16.92 16.48
N GLN A 90 -9.24 16.37 16.75
CA GLN A 90 -9.58 15.75 18.03
C GLN A 90 -9.77 14.24 17.82
N MET A 91 -8.67 13.50 18.05
CA MET A 91 -8.57 12.04 18.06
C MET A 91 -8.67 11.34 16.69
N THR A 92 -7.60 11.46 15.90
CA THR A 92 -7.24 10.48 14.87
C THR A 92 -6.72 9.21 15.55
N SER A 93 -7.59 8.21 15.77
CA SER A 93 -7.08 6.85 16.04
C SER A 93 -6.57 6.28 14.72
N GLY A 94 -5.36 5.75 14.76
CA GLY A 94 -4.63 5.22 13.63
C GLY A 94 -3.71 4.09 14.06
N VAL A 95 -3.37 3.23 13.11
CA VAL A 95 -2.50 2.08 13.30
C VAL A 95 -1.33 2.21 12.33
N ASN A 96 -0.13 1.93 12.84
CA ASN A 96 1.07 1.83 12.04
C ASN A 96 1.68 0.44 12.21
N SER A 97 2.25 -0.11 11.14
CA SER A 97 3.04 -1.34 11.19
C SER A 97 4.22 -1.26 10.23
N GLU A 98 5.30 -1.93 10.60
CA GLU A 98 6.54 -1.96 9.81
C GLU A 98 6.93 -3.40 9.53
N PHE A 99 7.36 -3.64 8.30
CA PHE A 99 7.83 -4.94 7.82
C PHE A 99 9.16 -4.75 7.10
N VAL A 100 10.06 -5.72 7.28
CA VAL A 100 11.34 -5.77 6.58
C VAL A 100 11.36 -7.05 5.75
N LEU A 101 11.38 -6.91 4.43
CA LEU A 101 11.60 -8.03 3.54
C LEU A 101 13.10 -8.30 3.51
N SER A 102 13.50 -9.53 3.87
CA SER A 102 14.89 -9.98 3.83
C SER A 102 15.32 -10.32 2.39
N ALA A 103 15.01 -9.43 1.47
CA ALA A 103 15.27 -9.53 0.05
C ALA A 103 15.47 -8.12 -0.52
N SER A 104 16.38 -8.01 -1.48
CA SER A 104 16.57 -6.76 -2.22
C SER A 104 15.37 -6.50 -3.15
N VAL A 105 15.24 -5.27 -3.62
CA VAL A 105 14.13 -4.88 -4.51
C VAL A 105 14.10 -5.73 -5.78
N GLU A 106 15.27 -5.99 -6.36
CA GLU A 106 15.45 -6.82 -7.55
C GLU A 106 14.94 -8.25 -7.34
N GLN A 107 15.10 -8.78 -6.13
CA GLN A 107 14.62 -10.10 -5.74
C GLN A 107 13.11 -10.12 -5.48
N VAL A 108 12.54 -8.99 -5.06
CA VAL A 108 11.09 -8.81 -4.83
C VAL A 108 10.33 -8.62 -6.13
N MET A 109 10.92 -7.97 -7.13
CA MET A 109 10.27 -7.59 -8.40
C MET A 109 9.48 -8.71 -9.10
N PRO A 110 9.99 -9.96 -9.24
CA PRO A 110 9.23 -11.04 -9.86
C PRO A 110 7.90 -11.37 -9.15
N GLN A 111 7.77 -10.99 -7.88
CA GLN A 111 6.61 -11.24 -7.04
C GLN A 111 5.84 -9.95 -6.70
N ALA A 112 6.14 -8.82 -7.35
CA ALA A 112 5.56 -7.52 -7.02
C ALA A 112 4.01 -7.51 -7.02
N ARG A 113 3.37 -8.24 -7.95
CA ARG A 113 1.90 -8.37 -7.98
C ARG A 113 1.35 -9.17 -6.80
N ALA A 114 2.05 -10.20 -6.35
CA ALA A 114 1.66 -10.94 -5.15
C ALA A 114 1.86 -10.08 -3.89
N LEU A 115 2.95 -9.30 -3.84
CA LEU A 115 3.19 -8.33 -2.78
C LEU A 115 2.06 -7.29 -2.69
N ALA A 116 1.54 -6.80 -3.83
CA ALA A 116 0.41 -5.87 -3.84
C ALA A 116 -0.83 -6.44 -3.14
N ARG A 117 -1.17 -7.72 -3.39
CA ARG A 117 -2.29 -8.39 -2.70
C ARG A 117 -2.05 -8.51 -1.19
N HIS A 118 -0.83 -8.84 -0.77
CA HIS A 118 -0.48 -8.86 0.65
C HIS A 118 -0.54 -7.48 1.30
N ILE A 119 -0.19 -6.43 0.56
CA ILE A 119 -0.35 -5.04 1.02
C ILE A 119 -1.84 -4.73 1.26
N GLU A 120 -2.74 -5.12 0.35
CA GLU A 120 -4.19 -4.97 0.54
C GLU A 120 -4.70 -5.73 1.77
N ASP A 121 -4.24 -6.98 1.97
CA ASP A 121 -4.59 -7.77 3.15
C ASP A 121 -4.16 -7.08 4.45
N ILE A 122 -2.94 -6.53 4.48
CA ILE A 122 -2.44 -5.77 5.64
C ILE A 122 -3.30 -4.54 5.90
N PHE A 123 -3.66 -3.78 4.87
CA PHE A 123 -4.53 -2.63 5.03
C PHE A 123 -5.92 -3.03 5.49
N ALA A 124 -6.50 -4.11 4.96
CA ALA A 124 -7.79 -4.61 5.43
C ALA A 124 -7.77 -5.02 6.91
N VAL A 125 -6.64 -5.54 7.42
CA VAL A 125 -6.45 -5.80 8.85
C VAL A 125 -6.34 -4.49 9.62
N GLN A 126 -5.52 -3.54 9.17
CA GLN A 126 -5.36 -2.24 9.84
C GLN A 126 -6.67 -1.45 9.92
N ASP A 127 -7.46 -1.45 8.85
CA ASP A 127 -8.78 -0.81 8.83
C ASP A 127 -9.68 -1.36 9.92
N ARG A 128 -9.73 -2.70 10.08
CA ARG A 128 -10.52 -3.34 11.15
C ARG A 128 -10.00 -2.95 12.53
N MET A 129 -8.69 -2.88 12.73
CA MET A 129 -8.11 -2.46 14.01
C MET A 129 -8.48 -1.02 14.35
N VAL A 130 -8.37 -0.11 13.38
CA VAL A 130 -8.77 1.29 13.53
C VAL A 130 -10.27 1.39 13.80
N THR A 131 -11.10 0.66 13.06
CA THR A 131 -12.56 0.55 13.21
C THR A 131 -12.96 0.09 14.61
N LEU A 132 -12.36 -0.97 15.14
CA LEU A 132 -12.62 -1.47 16.49
C LEU A 132 -12.29 -0.41 17.55
N GLY A 133 -11.19 0.33 17.36
CA GLY A 133 -10.82 1.47 18.19
C GLY A 133 -11.72 2.71 18.04
N HIS A 134 -12.61 2.76 17.04
CA HIS A 134 -13.61 3.81 16.79
C HIS A 134 -15.06 3.29 16.89
N SER A 135 -15.27 2.16 17.57
CA SER A 135 -16.57 1.47 17.67
C SER A 135 -17.75 2.39 18.06
N ASP A 136 -17.55 3.36 18.96
CA ASP A 136 -18.58 4.33 19.37
C ASP A 136 -19.07 5.23 18.22
N LYS A 137 -18.22 5.54 17.22
CA LYS A 137 -18.59 6.37 16.06
C LYS A 137 -19.26 5.57 14.94
N LEU A 138 -18.99 4.27 14.84
CA LEU A 138 -19.67 3.37 13.90
C LEU A 138 -21.10 3.05 14.34
N GLY A 139 -21.38 3.09 15.64
CA GLY A 139 -22.75 3.08 16.16
C GLY A 139 -23.60 4.25 15.65
N ALA A 140 -22.98 5.39 15.31
CA ALA A 140 -23.66 6.54 14.68
C ALA A 140 -23.83 6.39 13.16
N ALA A 141 -23.03 5.53 12.50
CA ALA A 141 -23.23 5.10 11.12
C ALA A 141 -24.24 3.94 11.05
N ALA A 142 -25.36 4.09 11.76
CA ALA A 142 -26.42 3.09 11.81
C ALA A 142 -26.89 2.77 10.38
N VAL A 143 -26.46 1.61 9.87
CA VAL A 143 -27.01 1.04 8.65
C VAL A 143 -28.47 0.78 8.94
N SER A 144 -29.36 1.42 8.20
CA SER A 144 -30.79 1.23 8.43
C SER A 144 -31.13 -0.24 8.18
N VAL A 145 -32.05 -0.80 8.97
CA VAL A 145 -32.52 -2.19 8.79
C VAL A 145 -32.93 -2.44 7.33
N ALA A 146 -33.51 -1.43 6.68
CA ALA A 146 -33.87 -1.48 5.25
C ALA A 146 -32.67 -1.66 4.29
N GLN A 147 -31.50 -1.10 4.62
CA GLN A 147 -30.27 -1.30 3.84
C GLN A 147 -29.66 -2.69 4.06
N ILE A 148 -29.77 -3.23 5.28
CA ILE A 148 -29.35 -4.60 5.60
C ILE A 148 -30.25 -5.60 4.84
N GLU A 149 -31.57 -5.43 4.91
CA GLU A 149 -32.55 -6.25 4.19
C GLU A 149 -32.43 -6.15 2.65
N ALA A 150 -31.96 -5.02 2.12
CA ALA A 150 -31.71 -4.85 0.70
C ALA A 150 -30.45 -5.61 0.24
N PHE A 151 -29.43 -5.69 1.11
CA PHE A 151 -28.20 -6.44 0.86
C PHE A 151 -28.46 -7.95 0.91
N GLU A 152 -29.20 -8.43 1.91
CA GLU A 152 -29.62 -9.83 2.01
C GLU A 152 -30.47 -10.28 0.82
N ARG A 153 -31.31 -9.38 0.28
CA ARG A 153 -32.09 -9.64 -0.94
C ARG A 153 -31.23 -9.72 -2.21
N GLN A 154 -30.07 -9.07 -2.27
CA GLN A 154 -29.16 -9.19 -3.41
C GLN A 154 -28.36 -10.50 -3.40
N GLU A 155 -27.94 -10.99 -2.23
CA GLU A 155 -27.28 -12.31 -2.13
C GLU A 155 -28.23 -13.47 -2.46
N GLY A 156 -29.53 -13.31 -2.19
CA GLY A 156 -30.56 -14.29 -2.57
C GLY A 156 -30.85 -14.41 -4.07
N SER A 157 -30.37 -13.48 -4.91
CA SER A 157 -30.67 -13.47 -6.36
C SER A 157 -29.53 -14.00 -7.25
N ALA A 158 -28.36 -14.30 -6.70
CA ALA A 158 -27.18 -14.71 -7.47
C ALA A 158 -26.80 -16.19 -7.32
N VAL A 159 -27.66 -17.02 -6.70
CA VAL A 159 -27.45 -18.46 -6.61
C VAL A 159 -28.58 -19.18 -7.35
N VAL A 160 -28.21 -19.97 -8.35
CA VAL A 160 -29.03 -20.80 -9.27
C VAL A 160 -29.68 -20.01 -10.43
N SER A 161 -29.05 -19.87 -11.59
CA SER A 161 -29.04 -20.96 -12.59
C SER A 161 -27.99 -20.73 -13.70
N ALA A 162 -27.10 -21.70 -13.89
CA ALA A 162 -26.47 -21.99 -15.18
C ALA A 162 -26.52 -23.51 -15.37
N PRO A 163 -26.40 -24.04 -16.60
CA PRO A 163 -27.16 -23.79 -17.82
C PRO A 163 -27.87 -25.10 -18.27
N GLN A 164 -29.03 -25.04 -18.95
CA GLN A 164 -29.53 -26.22 -19.68
C GLN A 164 -29.53 -25.98 -21.18
N ARG A 165 -28.55 -26.62 -21.84
CA ARG A 165 -28.59 -26.97 -23.26
C ARG A 165 -29.67 -28.04 -23.49
N GLN A 166 -30.55 -27.80 -24.45
CA GLN A 166 -31.32 -28.77 -25.24
C GLN A 166 -31.55 -28.01 -26.58
N ARG A 167 -31.07 -28.37 -27.79
CA ARG A 167 -31.13 -29.66 -28.52
C ARG A 167 -32.44 -30.36 -28.22
N ASP A 168 -33.48 -30.27 -29.04
CA ASP A 168 -33.53 -30.37 -30.50
C ASP A 168 -34.53 -29.41 -31.16
#